data_AF-A0A0U2P1N4-F1
#
_entry.id   AF-A0A0U2P1N4-F1
#
_cell.length_a   1.000
_cell.length_b   1.000
_cell.length_c   1.000
_cell.angle_alpha   90.00
_cell.angle_beta   90.00
_cell.angle_gamma   90.00
#
_symmetry.space_group_name_H-M   'P 1'
#
loop_
_entity.id
_entity.type
_entity.pdbx_description
1 polymer ?
#
loop_
_entity_poly.entity_id
_entity_poly.type
_entity_poly.pdbx_seq_one_letter_code
_entity_poly.pdbx_strand_id
1 'polypeptide(L)' 'MTDKPFDEPVPLKLDGVTVFVTSAQDAADFLMQDWPTHRTQRHREALEACLKVLEGYRSVEDARVALVAAAKEAKLLA' A
#
# COMPACT_ATOMS: atom_id res chain seq x y z
N MET A 1 -18.91 -5.03 -6.24
CA MET A 1 -17.61 -4.40 -5.93
C MET A 1 -16.73 -5.49 -5.35
N THR A 2 -15.68 -5.91 -6.04
CA THR A 2 -14.78 -6.96 -5.56
C THR A 2 -13.82 -6.33 -4.56
N ASP A 3 -14.21 -6.33 -3.28
CA ASP A 3 -13.28 -6.00 -2.21
C ASP A 3 -12.17 -7.05 -2.22
N LYS A 4 -10.92 -6.60 -2.34
CA LYS A 4 -9.73 -7.43 -2.33
C LYS A 4 -8.99 -7.12 -1.03
N PRO A 5 -9.48 -7.64 0.11
CA PRO A 5 -8.87 -7.38 1.41
C PRO A 5 -7.52 -8.09 1.49
N PHE A 6 -6.60 -7.47 2.20
CA PHE A 6 -5.38 -8.12 2.65
C PHE A 6 -5.73 -9.06 3.80
N ASP A 7 -5.14 -10.25 3.78
CA ASP A 7 -5.27 -11.22 4.88
C ASP A 7 -4.73 -10.65 6.20
N GLU A 8 -3.66 -9.85 6.10
CA GLU A 8 -3.07 -9.13 7.23
C GLU A 8 -2.97 -7.63 6.91
N PRO A 9 -3.57 -6.76 7.74
CA PRO A 9 -3.51 -5.32 7.53
C PRO A 9 -2.08 -4.80 7.66
N VAL A 10 -1.71 -3.85 6.80
CA VAL A 10 -0.38 -3.23 6.84
C VAL A 10 -0.43 -1.96 7.69
N PRO A 11 0.27 -1.91 8.84
CA PRO A 11 0.31 -0.71 9.65
C PRO A 11 1.34 0.28 9.08
N LEU A 12 0.86 1.46 8.71
CA LEU A 12 1.66 2.56 8.18
C LEU A 12 1.64 3.70 9.19
N LYS A 13 2.82 4.17 9.57
CA LYS A 13 3.02 5.28 10.50
C LYS A 13 3.18 6.58 9.72
N LEU A 14 2.15 7.42 9.77
CA LEU A 14 2.10 8.75 9.19
C LEU A 14 2.10 9.79 10.29
N ASP A 15 3.13 10.63 10.38
CA ASP A 15 3.16 11.79 11.29
C ASP A 15 2.80 11.45 12.76
N GLY A 16 3.13 10.23 13.22
CA GLY A 16 2.80 9.74 14.57
C GLY A 16 1.46 9.03 14.70
N VAL A 17 0.63 8.99 13.66
CA VAL A 17 -0.61 8.21 13.56
C VAL A 17 -0.33 6.88 12.83
N THR A 18 -0.84 5.78 13.38
CA THR A 18 -0.79 4.47 12.70
C THR A 18 -2.08 4.26 11.93
N VAL A 19 -1.98 4.18 10.61
CA VAL A 19 -3.07 3.84 9.69
C VAL A 19 -2.95 2.36 9.31
N PHE A 20 -4.06 1.64 9.33
CA PHE A 20 -4.10 0.23 8.98
C PHE A 20 -4.73 0.05 7.62
N VAL A 21 -3.90 -0.33 6.65
CA VAL A 21 -4.38 -0.57 5.30
C VAL A 21 -4.89 -2.01 5.21
N THR A 22 -6.19 -2.17 4.98
CA THR A 22 -6.89 -3.46 5.04
C THR A 22 -7.23 -4.02 3.66
N SER A 23 -7.20 -3.23 2.59
CA SER A 23 -7.53 -3.67 1.23
C SER A 23 -6.61 -3.05 0.18
N ALA A 24 -6.48 -3.69 -0.99
CA ALA A 24 -5.69 -3.16 -2.11
C ALA A 24 -6.20 -1.80 -2.60
N GLN A 25 -7.51 -1.54 -2.47
CA GLN A 25 -8.10 -0.25 -2.78
C GLN A 25 -7.67 0.82 -1.78
N ASP A 26 -7.70 0.49 -0.48
CA ASP A 26 -7.26 1.35 0.61
C ASP A 26 -5.76 1.68 0.47
N ALA A 27 -4.94 0.70 0.07
CA ALA A 27 -3.53 0.91 -0.23
C ALA A 27 -3.31 1.88 -1.39
N ALA A 28 -4.06 1.73 -2.47
CA ALA A 28 -3.96 2.61 -3.63
C ALA A 28 -4.35 4.05 -3.27
N ASP A 29 -5.45 4.21 -2.52
CA ASP A 29 -5.92 5.51 -2.06
C ASP A 29 -4.89 6.18 -1.17
N PHE A 30 -4.36 5.46 -0.18
CA PHE A 30 -3.29 5.91 0.70
C PHE A 30 -2.04 6.35 -0.07
N LEU A 31 -1.60 5.55 -1.04
CA LEU A 31 -0.45 5.89 -1.88
C LEU A 31 -0.71 7.14 -2.72
N MET A 32 -1.94 7.40 -3.16
CA MET A 32 -2.27 8.58 -3.97
C MET A 32 -2.48 9.84 -3.12
N GLN A 33 -3.22 9.74 -2.02
CA GLN A 33 -3.70 10.86 -1.19
C GLN A 33 -2.81 11.15 0.02
N ASP A 34 -2.45 10.12 0.79
CA ASP A 34 -1.89 10.26 2.14
C ASP A 34 -0.37 10.09 2.24
N TRP A 35 0.30 9.75 1.13
CA TRP A 35 1.74 9.51 1.13
C TRP A 35 2.54 10.80 1.44
N PRO A 36 3.19 10.91 2.63
CA PRO A 36 3.77 12.16 3.11
C PRO A 36 5.21 12.36 2.65
N THR A 37 5.86 11.29 2.17
CA THR A 37 7.27 11.31 1.79
C THR A 37 7.44 11.46 0.28
N HIS A 38 8.69 11.56 -0.16
CA HIS A 38 9.01 11.64 -1.58
C HIS A 38 8.50 10.40 -2.33
N ARG A 39 7.81 10.62 -3.46
CA ARG A 39 7.36 9.54 -4.35
C ARG A 39 8.56 8.89 -5.04
N THR A 40 9.20 7.95 -4.35
CA THR A 40 10.33 7.16 -4.84
C THR A 40 9.89 6.09 -5.84
N GLN A 41 10.86 5.38 -6.43
CA GLN A 41 10.58 4.25 -7.33
C GLN A 41 9.66 3.21 -6.66
N ARG A 42 9.90 2.91 -5.38
CA ARG A 42 9.08 1.96 -4.59
C ARG A 42 7.64 2.38 -4.43
N HIS A 43 7.38 3.68 -4.28
CA HIS A 43 6.02 4.20 -4.18
C HIS A 43 5.24 3.92 -5.47
N ARG A 44 5.87 4.17 -6.62
CA ARG A 44 5.28 3.84 -7.93
C ARG A 44 5.08 2.34 -8.11
N GLU A 45 6.04 1.52 -7.71
CA GLU A 45 5.91 0.06 -7.77
C GLU A 45 4.75 -0.44 -6.89
N ALA A 46 4.61 0.07 -5.66
CA ALA A 46 3.51 -0.27 -4.78
C ALA A 46 2.15 0.15 -5.37
N LEU A 47 2.08 1.34 -5.96
CA LEU A 47 0.86 1.84 -6.60
C LEU A 47 0.49 0.99 -7.81
N GLU A 48 1.45 0.67 -8.67
CA GLU A 48 1.25 -0.19 -9.84
C GLU A 48 0.82 -1.60 -9.41
N ALA A 49 1.41 -2.15 -8.36
CA ALA A 49 1.01 -3.44 -7.80
C ALA A 49 -0.43 -3.41 -7.29
N CYS A 50 -0.82 -2.37 -6.54
CA CYS A 50 -2.19 -2.21 -6.07
C CYS A 50 -3.19 -2.11 -7.23
N LEU A 51 -2.87 -1.33 -8.27
CA LEU A 51 -3.70 -1.23 -9.48
C LEU A 51 -3.84 -2.58 -10.19
N LYS A 52 -2.72 -3.31 -10.40
CA LYS A 52 -2.75 -4.65 -11.00
C LYS A 52 -3.58 -5.64 -10.19
N VAL A 53 -3.54 -5.54 -8.85
CA VAL A 53 -4.40 -6.34 -7.98
C VAL A 53 -5.86 -5.99 -8.19
N LEU A 54 -6.22 -4.71 -8.22
CA LEU A 54 -7.60 -4.26 -8.46
C LEU A 54 -8.13 -4.78 -9.81
N GLU A 55 -7.33 -4.67 -10.86
CA GLU A 55 -7.63 -5.19 -12.20
C GLU A 55 -7.66 -6.73 -12.29
N GLY A 56 -7.13 -7.44 -11.28
CA GLY A 56 -7.13 -8.91 -11.23
C GLY A 56 -5.94 -9.56 -11.94
N TYR A 57 -4.91 -8.78 -12.30
CA TYR A 57 -3.67 -9.29 -12.87
C TYR A 57 -2.69 -9.83 -11.80
N ARG A 58 -2.84 -9.41 -10.53
CA ARG A 58 -2.01 -9.86 -9.40
C ARG A 58 -2.83 -10.20 -8.17
N SER A 59 -2.20 -10.92 -7.24
CA SER A 59 -2.76 -11.27 -5.93
C SER A 59 -2.55 -10.15 -4.91
N VAL A 60 -3.48 -10.01 -3.97
CA VAL A 60 -3.40 -9.05 -2.85
C VAL A 60 -2.09 -9.14 -2.07
N GLU A 61 -1.54 -10.35 -1.89
CA GLU A 61 -0.24 -10.53 -1.23
C GLU A 61 0.90 -9.78 -1.90
N ASP A 62 0.90 -9.70 -3.23
CA ASP A 62 1.96 -9.03 -4.00
C ASP A 62 1.90 -7.50 -3.79
N ALA A 63 0.69 -6.92 -3.79
CA ALA A 63 0.48 -5.53 -3.43
C ALA A 63 0.89 -5.24 -1.98
N ARG A 64 0.58 -6.16 -1.04
CA ARG A 64 1.01 -6.03 0.36
C ARG A 64 2.53 -6.00 0.48
N VAL A 65 3.23 -6.92 -0.18
CA VAL A 65 4.70 -6.97 -0.15
C VAL A 65 5.31 -5.70 -0.74
N ALA A 66 4.77 -5.21 -1.86
CA ALA A 66 5.22 -3.96 -2.47
C ALA A 66 4.98 -2.75 -1.57
N LEU A 67 3.81 -2.67 -0.91
CA LEU A 67 3.47 -1.62 0.04
C LEU A 67 4.40 -1.65 1.26
N VAL A 68 4.64 -2.81 1.86
CA VAL A 68 5.56 -2.98 3.01
C VAL A 68 6.98 -2.58 2.60
N ALA A 69 7.44 -2.97 1.41
CA ALA A 69 8.76 -2.57 0.91
C ALA A 69 8.85 -1.04 0.75
N ALA A 70 7.82 -0.41 0.17
CA ALA A 70 7.75 1.04 0.03
C ALA A 70 7.72 1.75 1.40
N ALA A 71 6.91 1.26 2.34
CA ALA A 71 6.81 1.78 3.69
C ALA A 71 8.13 1.65 4.45
N LYS A 72 8.83 0.51 4.30
CA LYS A 72 10.13 0.27 4.92
C LYS A 72 11.21 1.23 4.39
N GLU A 73 11.25 1.45 3.07
CA GLU A 73 12.18 2.44 2.48
C GLU A 73 11.84 3.87 2.90
N ALA A 74 10.56 4.18 3.02
CA ALA A 74 10.06 5.47 3.48
C ALA A 74 10.17 5.69 5.01
N LYS A 75 10.57 4.66 5.78
CA LYS A 75 10.51 4.63 7.25
C LYS A 75 9.10 4.92 7.82
N LEU A 76 8.08 4.53 7.06
CA LEU A 76 6.66 4.61 7.43
C LEU A 76 6.12 3.27 7.93
N LEU A 77 6.92 2.22 7.99
CA LEU A 77 6.48 0.95 8.58
C LEU A 77 6.41 1.11 10.11
N ALA A 78 5.23 0.87 10.69
CA ALA A 78 5.01 0.98 12.14
C ALA A 78 5.58 -0.22 12.91
#